data_AF-A0A2Z6QJU8-F1
#
_entry.id   AF-A0A2Z6QJU8-F1
#
_cell.length_a   1.000
_cell.length_b   1.000
_cell.length_c   1.000
_cell.angle_alpha   90.00
_cell.angle_beta   90.00
_cell.angle_gamma   90.00
#
_symmetry.space_group_name_H-M   'P 1'
#
loop_
_entity.id
_entity.type
_entity.pdbx_description
1 polymer ?
#
loop_
_entity_poly.entity_id
_entity_poly.type
_entity_poly.pdbx_seq_one_letter_code
_entity_poly.pdbx_strand_id
1 'polypeptide(L)'
;MKKPSLGYILKSMRKIRKRNLESVKNMLLKQSLKKLKQSLKPKGDGSIKLDKTVSDQINISPTTTSSIQTYNVSQKLKSVPQNIWETALSLRYLTITSQSPDQHKEQTEKAKKYLIEELKDEKLVEEILTTSEKIIVEQSVKKEKEDAVSTVKTSTTTEKAKEILTAKRMMDL
;
A
#
# COMPACT_ATOMS: atom_id res chain seq x y z
N MET A 1 -31.94 -44.22 1.58
CA MET A 1 -31.15 -43.01 1.26
C MET A 1 -29.66 -43.34 1.33
N LYS A 2 -28.90 -43.10 0.25
CA LYS A 2 -27.43 -43.35 0.25
C LYS A 2 -26.72 -42.23 1.01
N LYS A 3 -25.92 -42.58 2.01
CA LYS A 3 -25.05 -41.62 2.71
C LYS A 3 -23.99 -41.08 1.74
N PRO A 4 -23.70 -39.77 1.74
CA PRO A 4 -22.68 -39.20 0.88
C PRO A 4 -21.31 -39.79 1.22
N SER A 5 -20.50 -40.05 0.20
CA SER A 5 -19.15 -40.59 0.40
C SER A 5 -18.26 -39.57 1.12
N LEU A 6 -17.34 -40.07 1.95
CA LEU A 6 -16.40 -39.24 2.71
C LEU A 6 -15.62 -38.27 1.81
N GLY A 7 -15.27 -38.71 0.59
CA GLY A 7 -14.61 -37.87 -0.41
C GLY A 7 -15.45 -36.69 -0.91
N TYR A 8 -16.76 -36.87 -1.06
CA TYR A 8 -17.68 -35.79 -1.44
C TYR A 8 -17.80 -34.74 -0.32
N ILE A 9 -17.86 -35.19 0.93
CA ILE A 9 -17.92 -34.32 2.11
C ILE A 9 -16.64 -33.47 2.22
N LEU A 10 -15.47 -34.08 2.08
CA LEU A 10 -14.17 -33.39 2.13
C LEU A 10 -14.04 -32.32 1.03
N LYS A 11 -14.44 -32.64 -0.20
CA LYS A 11 -14.39 -31.69 -1.33
C LYS A 11 -15.31 -30.49 -1.11
N SER A 12 -16.49 -30.74 -0.54
CA SER A 12 -17.48 -29.72 -0.20
C SER A 12 -16.98 -28.80 0.93
N MET A 13 -16.40 -29.37 1.99
CA MET A 13 -15.78 -28.60 3.08
C MET A 13 -14.62 -27.72 2.60
N ARG A 14 -13.75 -28.25 1.72
CA ARG A 14 -12.65 -27.48 1.14
C ARG A 14 -13.15 -26.30 0.31
N LYS A 15 -14.23 -26.48 -0.48
CA LYS A 15 -14.87 -25.42 -1.27
C LYS A 15 -15.54 -24.35 -0.38
N ILE A 16 -16.16 -24.74 0.73
CA ILE A 16 -16.76 -23.80 1.71
C ILE A 16 -15.66 -22.98 2.39
N ARG A 17 -14.59 -23.63 2.87
CA ARG A 17 -13.46 -22.95 3.52
C ARG A 17 -12.83 -21.91 2.58
N LYS A 18 -12.64 -22.25 1.30
CA LYS A 18 -12.07 -21.33 0.31
C LYS A 18 -12.97 -20.11 0.07
N ARG A 19 -14.29 -20.28 -0.03
CA ARG A 19 -15.26 -19.16 -0.16
C ARG A 19 -15.29 -18.26 1.07
N ASN A 20 -15.31 -18.84 2.26
CA ASN A 20 -15.32 -18.06 3.50
C ASN A 20 -14.03 -17.24 3.66
N LEU A 21 -12.89 -17.84 3.35
CA LEU A 21 -11.60 -17.13 3.36
C LEU A 21 -11.62 -15.92 2.41
N GLU A 22 -12.16 -16.09 1.21
CA GLU A 22 -12.25 -15.02 0.22
C GLU A 22 -13.21 -13.90 0.66
N SER A 23 -14.34 -14.25 1.29
CA SER A 23 -15.28 -13.27 1.83
C SER A 23 -14.68 -12.45 2.97
N VAL A 24 -13.96 -13.10 3.90
CA VAL A 24 -13.28 -12.43 5.02
C VAL A 24 -12.17 -11.50 4.51
N LYS A 25 -11.37 -11.95 3.52
CA LYS A 25 -10.36 -11.10 2.87
C LYS A 25 -10.99 -9.85 2.25
N ASN A 26 -12.07 -10.02 1.49
CA ASN A 26 -12.78 -8.90 0.85
C ASN A 26 -13.41 -7.93 1.87
N MET A 27 -13.92 -8.45 2.99
CA MET A 27 -14.45 -7.62 4.08
C MET A 27 -13.35 -6.79 4.75
N LEU A 28 -12.21 -7.41 5.07
CA LEU A 28 -11.03 -6.73 5.62
C LEU A 28 -10.51 -5.67 4.66
N LEU A 29 -10.40 -5.98 3.37
CA LEU A 29 -9.97 -5.04 2.34
C LEU A 29 -10.89 -3.80 2.29
N LYS A 30 -12.21 -4.02 2.29
CA LYS A 30 -13.20 -2.92 2.30
C LYS A 30 -13.14 -2.07 3.57
N GLN A 31 -12.94 -2.68 4.74
CA GLN A 31 -12.81 -1.96 6.01
C GLN A 31 -11.53 -1.13 6.06
N SER A 32 -10.41 -1.68 5.62
CA SER A 32 -9.14 -0.97 5.49
C SER A 32 -9.27 0.21 4.52
N LEU A 33 -9.90 0.02 3.36
CA LEU A 33 -10.17 1.10 2.40
C LEU A 33 -11.06 2.21 3.02
N LYS A 34 -12.07 1.84 3.82
CA LYS A 34 -12.97 2.81 4.47
C LYS A 34 -12.24 3.63 5.53
N LYS A 35 -11.35 3.02 6.31
CA LYS A 35 -10.48 3.73 7.27
C LYS A 35 -9.49 4.65 6.55
N LEU A 36 -8.89 4.18 5.46
CA LEU A 36 -8.00 4.96 4.59
C LEU A 36 -8.70 6.20 3.98
N LYS A 37 -9.95 6.03 3.54
CA LYS A 37 -10.78 7.13 3.02
C LYS A 37 -11.10 8.19 4.06
N GLN A 38 -11.17 7.83 5.35
CA GLN A 38 -11.41 8.79 6.43
C GLN A 38 -10.14 9.53 6.83
N SER A 39 -8.98 8.89 6.75
CA SER A 39 -7.71 9.51 7.11
C SER A 39 -7.18 10.50 6.06
N LEU A 40 -7.51 10.29 4.78
CA LEU A 40 -7.09 11.16 3.66
C LEU A 40 -8.09 12.29 3.34
N LYS A 41 -8.90 12.71 4.31
CA LYS A 41 -9.82 13.86 4.10
C LYS A 41 -9.04 15.18 4.18
N PRO A 42 -9.22 16.10 3.22
CA PRO A 42 -8.68 17.44 3.35
C PRO A 42 -9.22 18.14 4.59
N LYS A 43 -8.35 18.90 5.26
CA LYS A 43 -8.78 19.85 6.30
C LYS A 43 -9.52 21.03 5.67
N GLY A 44 -9.99 21.96 6.51
CA GLY A 44 -10.66 23.18 6.04
C GLY A 44 -9.82 24.03 5.08
N ASP A 45 -8.50 24.00 5.24
CA ASP A 45 -7.52 24.69 4.37
C ASP A 45 -7.20 23.90 3.08
N GLY A 46 -7.71 22.68 2.91
CA GLY A 46 -7.41 21.81 1.78
C GLY A 46 -6.15 20.93 1.95
N SER A 47 -5.36 21.12 3.01
CA SER A 47 -4.20 20.27 3.30
C SER A 47 -4.62 18.84 3.66
N ILE A 48 -3.80 17.85 3.29
CA ILE A 48 -4.02 16.43 3.62
C ILE A 48 -2.80 15.92 4.39
N LYS A 49 -3.02 15.36 5.58
CA LYS A 49 -1.95 14.66 6.30
C LYS A 49 -1.73 13.28 5.72
N LEU A 50 -0.47 12.86 5.65
CA LEU A 50 -0.15 11.48 5.28
C LEU A 50 -0.51 10.56 6.44
N ASP A 51 -1.44 9.64 6.19
CA ASP A 51 -1.87 8.67 7.19
C ASP A 51 -0.79 7.60 7.42
N LYS A 52 -0.61 7.17 8.68
CA LYS A 52 0.36 6.14 9.03
C LYS A 52 0.08 4.82 8.30
N THR A 53 -1.19 4.45 8.12
CA THR A 53 -1.56 3.22 7.40
C THR A 53 -1.14 3.29 5.93
N VAL A 54 -1.30 4.46 5.31
CA VAL A 54 -0.87 4.71 3.92
C VAL A 54 0.65 4.61 3.84
N SER A 55 1.34 5.33 4.71
CA SER A 55 2.79 5.32 4.89
C SER A 55 3.36 3.90 5.05
N ASP A 56 2.79 3.08 5.94
CA ASP A 56 3.18 1.69 6.17
C ASP A 56 2.89 0.79 4.95
N GLN A 57 1.78 1.04 4.23
CA GLN A 57 1.43 0.28 3.03
C GLN A 57 2.41 0.49 1.89
N ILE A 58 2.91 1.71 1.71
CA ILE A 58 3.85 2.05 0.63
C ILE A 58 5.30 2.18 1.11
N ASN A 59 5.59 1.82 2.37
CA ASN A 59 6.91 1.95 3.01
C ASN A 59 7.54 3.35 2.87
N ILE A 60 6.70 4.39 2.84
CA ILE A 60 7.15 5.78 2.80
C ILE A 60 7.04 6.32 4.21
N SER A 61 8.17 6.56 4.89
CA SER A 61 8.16 7.36 6.12
C SER A 61 7.51 8.72 5.83
N PRO A 62 6.66 9.27 6.74
CA PRO A 62 6.15 10.63 6.62
C PRO A 62 7.36 11.57 6.73
N THR A 63 7.93 11.84 5.54
CA THR A 63 9.13 12.60 5.24
C THR A 63 10.37 12.28 6.06
N THR A 64 11.40 11.83 5.37
CA THR A 64 12.71 12.47 5.54
C THR A 64 13.15 12.94 4.17
N THR A 65 13.54 14.21 4.10
CA THR A 65 14.23 14.87 2.99
C THR A 65 15.33 14.00 2.35
N SER A 66 15.87 13.01 3.06
CA SER A 66 16.79 11.98 2.58
C SER A 66 16.27 11.18 1.38
N SER A 67 15.00 10.78 1.35
CA SER A 67 14.46 10.05 0.19
C SER A 67 14.34 10.98 -1.01
N ILE A 68 13.88 12.22 -0.80
CA ILE A 68 13.76 13.24 -1.85
C ILE A 68 15.14 13.59 -2.45
N GLN A 69 16.20 13.61 -1.64
CA GLN A 69 17.57 13.84 -2.11
C GLN A 69 18.06 12.81 -3.13
N THR A 70 17.51 11.59 -3.14
CA THR A 70 17.83 10.57 -4.16
C THR A 70 17.11 10.82 -5.49
N TYR A 71 16.07 11.66 -5.51
CA TYR A 71 15.41 12.10 -6.72
C TYR A 71 16.12 13.36 -7.21
N ASN A 72 16.50 13.41 -8.49
CA ASN A 72 17.16 14.57 -9.10
C ASN A 72 16.16 15.73 -9.26
N VAL A 73 15.82 16.36 -8.14
CA VAL A 73 14.81 17.42 -8.01
C VAL A 73 15.45 18.81 -7.97
N SER A 74 14.65 19.82 -8.31
CA SER A 74 15.05 21.22 -8.25
C SER A 74 15.43 21.66 -6.83
N GLN A 75 16.29 22.68 -6.74
CA GLN A 75 16.68 23.26 -5.45
C GLN A 75 15.49 23.89 -4.72
N LYS A 76 14.53 24.45 -5.47
CA LYS A 76 13.26 24.95 -4.91
C LYS A 76 12.47 23.83 -4.24
N LEU A 77 12.36 22.67 -4.90
CA LEU A 77 11.61 21.52 -4.37
C LEU A 77 12.24 20.94 -3.10
N LYS A 78 13.58 21.03 -2.94
CA LYS A 78 14.28 20.64 -1.70
C LYS A 78 13.94 21.52 -0.50
N SER A 79 13.49 22.76 -0.74
CA SER A 79 13.13 23.72 0.31
C SER A 79 11.64 23.69 0.66
N VAL A 80 10.85 22.83 0.00
CA VAL A 80 9.40 22.76 0.24
C VAL A 80 9.11 22.17 1.64
N PRO A 81 8.25 22.82 2.43
CA PRO A 81 7.82 22.32 3.75
C PRO A 81 7.21 20.92 3.74
N GLN A 82 7.38 20.21 4.85
CA GLN A 82 6.91 18.84 5.03
C GLN A 82 5.38 18.69 4.87
N ASN A 83 4.58 19.63 5.35
CA ASN A 83 3.11 19.59 5.20
C ASN A 83 2.66 19.64 3.74
N ILE A 84 3.40 20.33 2.88
CA ILE A 84 3.13 20.41 1.44
C ILE A 84 3.48 19.06 0.79
N TRP A 85 4.60 18.44 1.19
CA TRP A 85 4.96 17.08 0.79
C TRP A 85 3.95 16.03 1.22
N GLU A 86 3.49 16.07 2.47
CA GLU A 86 2.44 15.17 2.97
C GLU A 86 1.16 15.30 2.15
N THR A 87 0.78 16.54 1.80
CA THR A 87 -0.41 16.78 0.97
C THR A 87 -0.23 16.22 -0.45
N ALA A 88 0.91 16.46 -1.09
CA ALA A 88 1.20 15.97 -2.43
C ALA A 88 1.26 14.44 -2.51
N LEU A 89 1.92 13.79 -1.54
CA LEU A 89 1.99 12.32 -1.44
C LEU A 89 0.61 11.72 -1.20
N SER A 90 -0.14 12.28 -0.26
CA SER A 90 -1.50 11.83 0.05
C SER A 90 -2.44 11.95 -1.14
N LEU A 91 -2.37 13.09 -1.84
CA LEU A 91 -3.14 13.36 -3.05
C LEU A 91 -2.81 12.35 -4.14
N ARG A 92 -1.52 12.14 -4.45
CA ARG A 92 -1.11 11.21 -5.49
C ARG A 92 -1.50 9.77 -5.16
N TYR A 93 -1.29 9.35 -3.93
CA TYR A 93 -1.73 8.04 -3.47
C TYR A 93 -3.23 7.85 -3.66
N LEU A 94 -4.03 8.85 -3.29
CA LEU A 94 -5.48 8.83 -3.46
C LEU A 94 -5.86 8.70 -4.93
N THR A 95 -5.21 9.45 -5.83
CA THR A 95 -5.50 9.37 -7.28
C THR A 95 -5.10 8.04 -7.90
N ILE A 96 -3.95 7.47 -7.54
CA ILE A 96 -3.46 6.19 -8.07
C ILE A 96 -4.33 5.02 -7.61
N THR A 97 -4.79 5.07 -6.36
CA THR A 97 -5.60 3.99 -5.76
C THR A 97 -7.11 4.15 -6.00
N SER A 98 -7.51 5.20 -6.71
CA SER A 98 -8.91 5.43 -7.09
C SER A 98 -9.39 4.38 -8.10
N GLN A 99 -10.59 3.86 -7.90
CA GLN A 99 -11.22 2.94 -8.86
C GLN A 99 -11.93 3.69 -9.99
N SER A 100 -12.23 4.98 -9.80
CA SER A 100 -12.78 5.87 -10.82
C SER A 100 -12.28 7.30 -10.63
N PRO A 101 -12.21 8.11 -11.71
CA PRO A 101 -11.74 9.50 -11.65
C PRO A 101 -12.53 10.37 -10.67
N ASP A 102 -13.84 10.12 -10.53
CA ASP A 102 -14.72 10.93 -9.69
C ASP A 102 -14.73 10.50 -8.22
N GLN A 103 -14.14 9.35 -7.88
CA GLN A 103 -14.19 8.78 -6.53
C GLN A 103 -13.69 9.76 -5.45
N HIS A 104 -12.72 10.61 -5.82
CA HIS A 104 -12.05 11.54 -4.93
C HIS A 104 -11.92 12.96 -5.52
N LYS A 105 -12.86 13.35 -6.38
CA LYS A 105 -12.81 14.62 -7.12
C LYS A 105 -12.74 15.83 -6.18
N GLU A 106 -13.65 15.91 -5.21
CA GLU A 106 -13.68 17.05 -4.27
C GLU A 106 -12.40 17.16 -3.45
N GLN A 107 -11.87 16.02 -2.98
CA GLN A 107 -10.61 15.99 -2.22
C GLN A 107 -9.44 16.43 -3.08
N THR A 108 -9.42 15.98 -4.34
CA THR A 108 -8.39 16.30 -5.33
C THR A 108 -8.37 17.80 -5.63
N GLU A 109 -9.53 18.39 -5.89
CA GLU A 109 -9.64 19.83 -6.19
C GLU A 109 -9.22 20.69 -4.99
N LYS A 110 -9.64 20.34 -3.77
CA LYS A 110 -9.25 21.07 -2.55
C LYS A 110 -7.75 21.00 -2.29
N ALA A 111 -7.15 19.82 -2.42
CA ALA A 111 -5.72 19.64 -2.19
C ALA A 111 -4.87 20.32 -3.28
N LYS A 112 -5.29 20.27 -4.55
CA LYS A 112 -4.60 21.00 -5.63
C LYS A 112 -4.65 22.50 -5.39
N LYS A 113 -5.82 23.03 -5.03
CA LYS A 113 -5.97 24.46 -4.71
C LYS A 113 -5.04 24.88 -3.57
N TYR A 114 -4.99 24.11 -2.48
CA TYR A 114 -4.06 24.33 -1.38
C TYR A 114 -2.60 24.39 -1.85
N LEU A 115 -2.15 23.42 -2.65
CA LEU A 115 -0.78 23.39 -3.15
C LEU A 115 -0.43 24.62 -4.00
N ILE A 116 -1.35 25.08 -4.86
CA ILE A 116 -1.18 26.29 -5.66
C ILE A 116 -1.10 27.54 -4.78
N GLU A 117 -1.95 27.65 -3.76
CA GLU A 117 -1.97 28.79 -2.84
C GLU A 117 -0.70 28.88 -1.98
N GLU A 118 -0.19 27.74 -1.52
CA GLU A 118 1.02 27.68 -0.68
C GLU A 118 2.30 27.90 -1.47
N LEU A 119 2.43 27.29 -2.65
CA LEU A 119 3.66 27.35 -3.44
C LEU A 119 3.73 28.58 -4.33
N LYS A 120 2.58 29.09 -4.80
CA LYS A 120 2.46 30.23 -5.72
C LYS A 120 3.33 30.09 -6.99
N ASP A 121 3.65 28.85 -7.35
CA ASP A 121 4.52 28.48 -8.46
C ASP A 121 3.95 27.18 -9.05
N GLU A 122 3.17 27.30 -10.13
CA GLU A 122 2.49 26.16 -10.76
C GLU A 122 3.48 25.10 -11.25
N LYS A 123 4.66 25.50 -11.72
CA LYS A 123 5.70 24.56 -12.14
C LYS A 123 6.23 23.76 -10.95
N LEU A 124 6.38 24.40 -9.79
CA LEU A 124 6.78 23.72 -8.57
C LEU A 124 5.68 22.77 -8.06
N VAL A 125 4.40 23.13 -8.22
CA VAL A 125 3.25 22.24 -7.94
C VAL A 125 3.27 21.01 -8.85
N GLU A 126 3.51 21.17 -10.15
CA GLU A 126 3.63 20.04 -11.08
C GLU A 126 4.84 19.14 -10.73
N GLU A 127 5.99 19.75 -10.39
CA GLU A 127 7.20 19.02 -10.03
C GLU A 127 7.01 18.17 -8.76
N ILE A 128 6.45 18.76 -7.69
CA ILE A 128 6.20 18.02 -6.43
C ILE A 128 5.19 16.89 -6.63
N LEU A 129 4.15 17.12 -7.45
CA LEU A 129 3.14 16.12 -7.74
C LEU A 129 3.68 14.97 -8.60
N THR A 130 4.50 15.27 -9.60
CA THR A 130 5.15 14.25 -10.45
C THR A 130 6.17 13.45 -9.65
N THR A 131 6.96 14.11 -8.81
CA THR A 131 7.93 13.46 -7.93
C THR A 131 7.22 12.56 -6.90
N SER A 132 6.12 13.02 -6.31
CA SER A 132 5.33 12.24 -5.37
C SER A 132 4.77 10.96 -6.01
N GLU A 133 4.27 11.05 -7.25
CA GLU A 133 3.81 9.89 -8.02
C GLU A 133 4.94 8.89 -8.26
N LYS A 134 6.12 9.36 -8.68
CA LYS A 134 7.30 8.51 -8.87
C LYS A 134 7.71 7.80 -7.59
N ILE A 135 7.77 8.50 -6.45
CA ILE A 135 8.10 7.92 -5.14
C ILE A 135 7.12 6.80 -4.80
N ILE A 136 5.81 7.04 -4.94
CA ILE A 136 4.77 6.06 -4.59
C ILE A 136 4.91 4.80 -5.43
N VAL A 137 5.10 4.93 -6.75
CA VAL A 137 5.26 3.80 -7.66
C VAL A 137 6.53 3.00 -7.32
N GLU A 138 7.68 3.67 -7.18
CA GLU A 138 8.95 2.99 -6.91
C GLU A 138 8.96 2.26 -5.56
N GLN A 139 8.46 2.90 -4.50
CA GLN A 139 8.41 2.27 -3.17
C GLN A 139 7.42 1.11 -3.12
N SER A 140 6.29 1.21 -3.83
CA SER A 140 5.33 0.11 -3.93
C SER A 140 5.94 -1.11 -4.62
N VAL A 141 6.67 -0.91 -5.73
CA VAL A 141 7.37 -1.99 -6.44
C VAL A 141 8.50 -2.58 -5.60
N LYS A 142 9.25 -1.75 -4.89
CA LYS A 142 10.34 -2.21 -4.01
C LYS A 142 9.82 -3.11 -2.90
N LYS A 143 8.73 -2.71 -2.25
CA LYS A 143 8.08 -3.50 -1.20
C LYS A 143 7.59 -4.85 -1.72
N GLU A 144 6.96 -4.89 -2.89
CA GLU A 144 6.48 -6.15 -3.49
C GLU A 144 7.64 -7.13 -3.77
N LYS A 145 8.80 -6.62 -4.21
CA LYS A 145 10.02 -7.43 -4.38
C LYS A 145 10.55 -7.95 -3.04
N GLU A 146 10.58 -7.11 -2.00
CA GLU A 146 11.04 -7.51 -0.66
C GLU A 146 10.12 -8.56 -0.03
N ASP A 147 8.80 -8.39 -0.15
CA ASP A 147 7.79 -9.34 0.35
C ASP A 147 7.88 -10.69 -0.39
N ALA A 148 8.08 -10.66 -1.72
CA ALA A 148 8.30 -11.87 -2.52
C ALA A 148 9.58 -12.61 -2.09
N VAL A 149 10.69 -11.89 -1.90
CA VAL A 149 11.97 -12.47 -1.44
C VAL A 149 11.83 -13.06 -0.03
N SER A 150 11.13 -12.39 0.88
CA SER A 150 10.85 -12.90 2.23
C SER A 150 10.00 -14.18 2.20
N THR A 151 8.98 -14.21 1.36
CA THR A 151 8.12 -15.38 1.16
C THR A 151 8.90 -16.57 0.61
N VAL A 152 9.81 -16.36 -0.34
CA VAL A 152 10.68 -17.42 -0.87
C VAL A 152 11.62 -17.93 0.22
N LYS A 153 12.32 -17.04 0.94
CA LYS A 153 13.26 -17.42 2.02
C LYS A 153 12.59 -18.28 3.10
N THR A 154 11.43 -17.84 3.60
CA THR A 154 10.69 -18.57 4.64
C THR A 154 10.19 -19.94 4.17
N SER A 155 9.81 -20.04 2.89
CA SER A 155 9.40 -21.31 2.28
C SER A 155 10.57 -22.29 2.13
N THR A 156 11.75 -21.83 1.71
CA THR A 156 12.94 -22.69 1.56
C THR A 156 13.46 -23.21 2.90
N THR A 157 13.39 -22.40 3.97
CA THR A 157 13.80 -22.83 5.32
C THR A 157 12.83 -23.87 5.89
N THR A 158 11.53 -23.73 5.66
CA THR A 158 10.52 -24.67 6.18
C THR A 158 10.58 -26.03 5.49
N GLU A 159 10.76 -26.06 4.16
CA GLU A 159 10.90 -27.32 3.39
C GLU A 159 12.19 -28.05 3.77
N LYS A 160 13.34 -27.35 3.82
CA LYS A 160 14.62 -27.97 4.23
C LYS A 160 14.60 -28.46 5.68
N ALA A 161 13.98 -27.73 6.60
CA ALA A 161 13.84 -28.18 7.99
C ALA A 161 12.99 -29.45 8.13
N LYS A 162 11.93 -29.58 7.33
CA LYS A 162 11.11 -30.81 7.27
C LYS A 162 11.88 -31.98 6.66
N GLU A 163 12.62 -31.77 5.56
CA GLU A 163 13.47 -32.83 4.98
C GLU A 163 14.53 -33.31 5.97
N ILE A 164 15.22 -32.40 6.67
CA ILE A 164 16.23 -32.76 7.68
C ILE A 164 15.60 -33.54 8.84
N LEU A 165 14.43 -33.11 9.34
CA LEU A 165 13.70 -33.83 10.38
C LEU A 165 13.26 -35.23 9.93
N THR A 166 12.85 -35.36 8.67
CA THR A 166 12.42 -36.64 8.11
C THR A 166 13.61 -37.58 7.90
N ALA A 167 14.73 -37.06 7.38
CA ALA A 167 15.99 -37.81 7.22
C ALA A 167 16.56 -38.27 8.57
N LYS A 168 16.55 -37.40 9.59
CA LYS A 168 16.99 -37.75 10.95
C LYS A 168 16.15 -38.90 11.54
N ARG A 169 14.82 -38.81 11.42
CA ARG A 169 13.88 -39.80 11.96
C ARG A 169 13.96 -41.17 11.29
N MET A 170 14.43 -41.24 10.04
CA MET A 170 14.69 -42.50 9.34
C MET A 170 16.05 -43.13 9.66
N MET A 171 17.00 -42.38 10.25
CA MET A 171 18.28 -42.94 10.72
C MET A 171 18.20 -43.51 12.15
N ASP A 172 17.19 -43.11 12.93
CA ASP A 172 17.00 -43.52 14.33
C ASP A 172 16.04 -44.75 14.47
N LEU A 173 15.65 -45.40 13.36
CA LEU A 173 14.79 -46.59 13.26
C LEU A 173 15.57 -47.79 12.70
#